data_AF-A0A497QBC0-F1
#
_entry.id   AF-A0A497QBC0-F1
#
_cell.length_a   1.000
_cell.length_b   1.000
_cell.length_c   1.000
_cell.angle_alpha   90.00
_cell.angle_beta   90.00
_cell.angle_gamma   90.00
#
_symmetry.space_group_name_H-M   'P 1'
#
loop_
_entity.id
_entity.type
_entity.pdbx_description
1 polymer ?
#
loop_
_entity_poly.entity_id
_entity_poly.type
_entity_poly.pdbx_seq_one_letter_code
_entity_poly.pdbx_strand_id
1 'polypeptide(L)'
;MQGYIQNKTHIWAHAMKRSIGPNAKVTLKELYEQYGTKHNLKKGTEFVTWLRTVKLRDNTRWRIVFEDTEILGKKEDESSPQQIQKEPIVRNSGRKEATVNTKDMEIKDVVGLSVRKAREVLPNITDLNLLKYSVQEANQLANKDTLVRMLRKRIQELDLAR
;
A
#
# COMPACT_ATOMS: atom_id res chain seq x y z
N MET A 1 27.54 3.49 -5.42
CA MET A 1 26.35 2.62 -5.33
C MET A 1 25.88 2.31 -6.73
N GLN A 2 25.71 1.02 -7.01
CA GLN A 2 25.19 0.53 -8.28
C GLN A 2 23.74 0.06 -8.10
N GLY A 3 22.92 0.27 -9.12
CA GLY A 3 21.49 -0.06 -9.09
C GLY A 3 20.59 1.06 -9.57
N TYR A 4 19.31 0.75 -9.64
CA TYR A 4 18.29 1.61 -10.22
C TYR A 4 16.93 1.44 -9.56
N ILE A 5 16.11 2.47 -9.70
CA ILE A 5 14.70 2.49 -9.37
C ILE A 5 13.91 2.42 -10.66
N GLN A 6 12.91 1.55 -10.71
CA GLN A 6 12.07 1.35 -11.89
C GLN A 6 10.59 1.47 -11.51
N ASN A 7 9.83 2.17 -12.34
CA ASN A 7 8.37 2.14 -12.28
C ASN A 7 7.86 0.85 -12.93
N LYS A 8 7.21 -0.02 -12.16
CA LYS A 8 6.60 -1.28 -12.65
C LYS A 8 5.26 -1.05 -13.35
N THR A 9 4.63 0.09 -13.12
CA THR A 9 3.29 0.36 -13.67
C THR A 9 3.36 0.81 -15.12
N HIS A 10 2.27 0.58 -15.84
CA HIS A 10 2.09 1.04 -17.22
C HIS A 10 1.70 2.53 -17.31
N ILE A 11 1.63 3.24 -16.17
CA ILE A 11 1.23 4.64 -16.08
C ILE A 11 2.45 5.47 -15.67
N TRP A 12 2.50 6.71 -16.10
CA TRP A 12 3.47 7.69 -15.61
C TRP A 12 3.32 7.88 -14.10
N ALA A 13 4.43 7.81 -13.39
CA ALA A 13 4.45 8.01 -11.94
C ALA A 13 5.35 9.18 -11.59
N HIS A 14 4.83 10.09 -10.77
CA HIS A 14 5.61 11.24 -10.29
C HIS A 14 6.29 10.88 -8.97
N ALA A 15 7.61 10.90 -8.94
CA ALA A 15 8.41 10.67 -7.73
C ALA A 15 9.66 11.56 -7.73
N MET A 16 10.05 12.03 -6.55
CA MET A 16 11.32 12.77 -6.38
C MET A 16 11.47 13.97 -7.34
N LYS A 17 10.38 14.75 -7.50
CA LYS A 17 10.28 15.91 -8.41
C LYS A 17 10.51 15.58 -9.89
N ARG A 18 10.31 14.32 -10.28
CA ARG A 18 10.48 13.86 -11.65
C ARG A 18 9.29 13.00 -12.07
N SER A 19 8.94 13.11 -13.34
CA SER A 19 8.01 12.19 -13.99
C SER A 19 8.77 10.99 -14.50
N ILE A 20 8.49 9.81 -13.95
CA ILE A 20 9.11 8.55 -14.34
C ILE A 20 8.10 7.78 -15.19
N GLY A 21 8.44 7.59 -16.46
CA GLY A 21 7.63 6.83 -17.40
C GLY A 21 7.47 5.36 -17.03
N PRO A 22 6.56 4.64 -17.68
CA PRO A 22 6.40 3.20 -17.48
C PRO A 22 7.71 2.46 -17.81
N ASN A 23 8.13 1.55 -16.93
CA ASN A 23 9.39 0.80 -17.04
C ASN A 23 10.68 1.63 -17.11
N ALA A 24 10.61 2.96 -17.01
CA ALA A 24 11.79 3.82 -16.99
C ALA A 24 12.65 3.56 -15.75
N LYS A 25 13.97 3.60 -15.94
CA LYS A 25 14.96 3.34 -14.89
C LYS A 25 15.64 4.65 -14.50
N VAL A 26 15.78 4.88 -13.21
CA VAL A 26 16.53 6.02 -12.64
C VAL A 26 17.66 5.46 -11.80
N THR A 27 18.88 5.94 -12.01
CA THR A 27 20.05 5.40 -11.31
C THR A 27 20.07 5.83 -9.84
N LEU A 28 20.44 4.90 -8.95
CA LEU A 28 20.55 5.19 -7.51
C LEU A 28 21.66 6.19 -7.20
N LYS A 29 22.73 6.22 -8.00
CA LYS A 29 23.83 7.18 -7.87
C LYS A 29 23.33 8.63 -7.97
N GLU A 30 22.57 8.94 -9.01
CA GLU A 30 22.02 10.27 -9.23
C GLU A 30 21.06 10.69 -8.11
N LEU A 31 20.23 9.75 -7.65
CA LEU A 31 19.28 10.00 -6.56
C LEU A 31 19.99 10.25 -5.23
N TYR A 32 21.08 9.54 -4.96
CA TYR A 32 21.86 9.75 -3.75
C TYR A 32 22.53 11.13 -3.74
N GLU A 33 23.08 11.59 -4.86
CA GLU A 33 23.69 12.91 -4.96
C GLU A 33 22.67 14.03 -4.67
N GLN A 34 21.40 13.84 -5.07
CA GLN A 34 20.34 14.82 -4.86
C GLN A 34 19.71 14.77 -3.47
N TYR A 35 19.51 13.57 -2.91
CA TYR A 35 18.73 13.37 -1.68
C TYR A 35 19.57 12.81 -0.54
N GLY A 36 20.48 11.88 -0.80
CA GLY A 36 21.33 11.26 0.22
C GLY A 36 22.24 12.28 0.91
N THR A 37 22.84 13.19 0.14
CA THR A 37 23.65 14.31 0.66
C THR A 37 22.82 15.26 1.52
N LYS A 38 21.62 15.65 1.06
CA LYS A 38 20.72 16.58 1.77
C LYS A 38 20.20 16.01 3.09
N HIS A 39 20.07 14.70 3.18
CA HIS A 39 19.57 14.01 4.36
C HIS A 39 20.67 13.39 5.23
N ASN A 40 21.96 13.66 4.93
CA ASN A 40 23.12 13.10 5.65
C ASN A 40 23.07 11.57 5.81
N LEU A 41 22.56 10.86 4.80
CA LEU A 41 22.47 9.39 4.80
C LEU A 41 23.76 8.77 4.28
N LYS A 42 24.17 7.60 4.78
CA LYS A 42 25.31 6.88 4.19
C LYS A 42 24.94 6.27 2.84
N LYS A 43 25.94 6.13 1.96
CA LYS A 43 25.81 5.43 0.68
C LYS A 43 25.46 3.97 0.95
N GLY A 44 24.53 3.41 0.18
CA GLY A 44 24.20 1.98 0.18
C GLY A 44 22.86 1.66 0.84
N THR A 45 22.85 0.71 1.78
CA THR A 45 21.64 0.11 2.37
C THR A 45 20.79 1.11 3.16
N GLU A 46 21.40 2.01 3.92
CA GLU A 46 20.70 3.05 4.67
C GLU A 46 19.86 3.94 3.74
N PHE A 47 20.45 4.37 2.62
CA PHE A 47 19.75 5.17 1.62
C PHE A 47 18.61 4.41 0.93
N VAL A 48 18.82 3.14 0.56
CA VAL A 48 17.77 2.30 -0.04
C VAL A 48 16.61 2.06 0.93
N THR A 49 16.91 1.87 2.22
CA THR A 49 15.91 1.67 3.27
C THR A 49 15.10 2.93 3.50
N TRP A 50 15.77 4.08 3.52
CA TRP A 50 15.11 5.40 3.55
C TRP A 50 14.22 5.61 2.32
N LEU A 51 14.68 5.24 1.12
CA LEU A 51 13.86 5.32 -0.09
C LEU A 51 12.58 4.50 0.03
N ARG A 52 12.66 3.25 0.52
CA ARG A 52 11.47 2.39 0.71
C ARG A 52 10.49 2.94 1.74
N THR A 53 11.00 3.44 2.87
CA THR A 53 10.16 3.84 4.01
C THR A 53 9.59 5.26 3.87
N VAL A 54 10.38 6.19 3.32
CA VAL A 54 10.03 7.61 3.29
C VAL A 54 9.45 8.04 1.95
N LYS A 55 10.09 7.66 0.82
CA LYS A 55 9.74 8.22 -0.50
C LYS A 55 8.91 7.28 -1.38
N LEU A 56 9.24 6.00 -1.41
CA LEU A 56 8.69 4.98 -2.32
C LEU A 56 7.98 3.90 -1.51
N ARG A 57 6.98 4.31 -0.72
CA ARG A 57 6.20 3.41 0.15
C ARG A 57 5.42 2.33 -0.63
N ASP A 58 5.07 2.62 -1.88
CA ASP A 58 4.30 1.72 -2.74
C ASP A 58 5.21 0.67 -3.43
N ASN A 59 5.42 -0.48 -2.77
CA ASN A 59 6.21 -1.60 -3.31
C ASN A 59 5.60 -2.24 -4.58
N THR A 60 4.30 -2.01 -4.82
CA THR A 60 3.60 -2.46 -6.04
C THR A 60 3.99 -1.62 -7.25
N ARG A 61 4.24 -0.33 -7.06
CA ARG A 61 4.57 0.61 -8.12
C ARG A 61 6.07 0.67 -8.41
N TRP A 62 6.89 0.54 -7.37
CA TRP A 62 8.34 0.75 -7.47
C TRP A 62 9.11 -0.56 -7.33
N ARG A 63 10.11 -0.75 -8.19
CA ARG A 63 11.16 -1.77 -8.05
C ARG A 63 12.46 -1.05 -7.75
N ILE A 64 13.11 -1.37 -6.63
CA ILE A 64 14.44 -0.85 -6.32
C ILE A 64 15.40 -2.04 -6.44
N VAL A 65 16.26 -2.01 -7.45
CA VAL A 65 17.33 -2.98 -7.66
C VAL A 65 18.63 -2.34 -7.20
N PHE A 66 19.32 -2.99 -6.29
CA PHE A 66 20.56 -2.51 -5.69
C PHE A 66 21.61 -3.61 -5.86
N GLU A 67 22.66 -3.29 -6.60
CA GLU A 67 23.80 -4.15 -6.91
C GLU A 67 24.98 -3.68 -6.06
N ASP A 68 24.88 -3.75 -4.74
CA ASP A 68 26.12 -3.88 -3.97
C ASP A 68 26.20 -5.35 -3.57
N THR A 69 27.24 -6.00 -4.09
CA THR A 69 27.70 -7.34 -3.78
C THR A 69 27.84 -7.53 -2.28
N GLU A 70 27.33 -8.66 -1.80
CA GLU A 70 27.42 -9.20 -0.44
C GLU A 70 26.43 -8.63 0.59
N ILE A 71 25.67 -9.55 1.21
CA ILE A 71 24.69 -9.35 2.29
C ILE A 71 23.29 -8.89 1.85
N LEU A 72 22.52 -9.80 1.24
CA LEU A 72 21.11 -10.06 1.60
C LEU A 72 20.60 -11.35 0.95
N GLY A 73 21.41 -12.40 1.05
CA GLY A 73 20.94 -13.78 1.03
C GLY A 73 20.73 -14.24 2.48
N LYS A 74 19.69 -13.75 3.16
CA LYS A 74 19.15 -14.40 4.36
C LYS A 74 17.64 -14.24 4.38
N LYS A 75 16.99 -15.40 4.22
CA LYS A 75 15.65 -15.68 4.74
C LYS A 75 15.67 -15.46 6.26
N GLU A 76 14.65 -14.78 6.78
CA GLU A 76 14.18 -14.82 8.16
C GLU A 76 12.65 -14.65 7.99
N ASP A 77 11.81 -15.69 7.92
CA ASP A 77 11.45 -16.70 8.92
C ASP A 77 11.51 -16.23 10.38
N GLU A 78 10.31 -16.21 10.96
CA GLU A 78 9.86 -16.10 12.34
C GLU A 78 10.90 -15.84 13.45
N SER A 79 10.62 -14.85 14.32
CA SER A 79 10.27 -15.08 15.75
C SER A 79 10.36 -13.82 16.63
N SER A 80 9.20 -13.43 17.19
CA SER A 80 8.98 -13.12 18.63
C SER A 80 9.48 -11.75 19.22
N PRO A 81 9.25 -11.44 20.52
CA PRO A 81 8.01 -10.86 21.09
C PRO A 81 8.28 -9.62 22.00
N GLN A 82 7.25 -8.84 22.40
CA GLN A 82 7.02 -8.28 23.77
C GLN A 82 6.12 -7.02 23.87
N GLN A 83 5.12 -7.13 24.77
CA GLN A 83 4.65 -6.16 25.79
C GLN A 83 3.98 -4.85 25.32
N ILE A 84 2.65 -4.73 25.39
CA ILE A 84 1.81 -4.41 26.57
C ILE A 84 2.32 -3.18 27.35
N GLN A 85 1.70 -2.01 27.10
CA GLN A 85 1.29 -1.11 28.18
C GLN A 85 -0.15 -0.64 27.95
N LYS A 86 -0.95 -0.84 29.00
CA LYS A 86 -2.36 -0.46 29.15
C LYS A 86 -2.46 1.03 29.41
N GLU A 87 -3.50 1.68 28.92
CA GLU A 87 -4.31 2.58 29.74
C GLU A 87 -5.77 2.63 29.24
N PRO A 88 -6.77 2.69 30.14
CA PRO A 88 -8.18 2.54 29.78
C PRO A 88 -8.88 3.89 29.67
N ILE A 89 -9.68 4.09 28.62
CA ILE A 89 -10.73 5.11 28.63
C ILE A 89 -12.02 4.46 28.16
N VAL A 90 -12.78 3.96 29.14
CA VAL A 90 -14.22 3.74 29.02
C VAL A 90 -14.89 5.09 29.24
N ARG A 91 -15.72 5.53 28.27
CA ARG A 91 -17.05 6.10 28.56
C ARG A 91 -17.90 6.14 27.29
N ASN A 92 -18.89 5.25 27.33
CA ASN A 92 -20.15 5.21 26.61
C ASN A 92 -20.69 6.57 26.17
N SER A 93 -21.28 6.63 24.98
CA SER A 93 -22.74 6.80 24.87
C SER A 93 -23.21 6.78 23.40
N GLY A 94 -23.93 5.70 23.06
CA GLY A 94 -25.16 5.80 22.29
C GLY A 94 -25.04 6.12 20.80
N ARG A 95 -24.68 5.13 19.99
CA ARG A 95 -25.29 5.02 18.66
C ARG A 95 -25.48 3.56 18.33
N LYS A 96 -26.75 3.12 18.30
CA LYS A 96 -27.17 1.77 17.94
C LYS A 96 -26.39 1.33 16.70
N GLU A 97 -25.49 0.37 16.88
CA GLU A 97 -24.82 -0.33 15.80
C GLU A 97 -25.91 -1.05 15.03
N ALA A 98 -26.25 -0.54 13.85
CA ALA A 98 -26.94 -1.36 12.88
C ALA A 98 -25.95 -2.46 12.49
N THR A 99 -26.13 -3.65 13.05
CA THR A 99 -25.57 -4.89 12.53
C THR A 99 -25.96 -4.97 11.06
N VAL A 100 -25.04 -4.58 10.18
CA VAL A 100 -25.22 -4.70 8.74
C VAL A 100 -25.19 -6.20 8.45
N ASN A 101 -26.35 -6.78 8.19
CA ASN A 101 -26.46 -8.12 7.64
C ASN A 101 -25.71 -8.13 6.30
N THR A 102 -24.53 -8.74 6.27
CA THR A 102 -23.62 -8.74 5.12
C THR A 102 -24.03 -9.70 4.01
N LYS A 103 -25.20 -10.33 4.11
CA LYS A 103 -25.66 -11.33 3.12
C LYS A 103 -26.31 -10.72 1.88
N ASP A 104 -26.82 -9.49 1.94
CA ASP A 104 -27.55 -8.85 0.84
C ASP A 104 -26.98 -7.46 0.51
N MET A 105 -25.67 -7.37 0.23
CA MET A 105 -25.07 -6.10 -0.20
C MET A 105 -25.08 -5.99 -1.72
N GLU A 106 -25.70 -4.94 -2.25
CA GLU A 106 -25.65 -4.62 -3.68
C GLU A 106 -24.39 -3.82 -4.05
N ILE A 107 -24.03 -3.83 -5.34
CA ILE A 107 -22.87 -3.12 -5.88
C ILE A 107 -22.95 -1.62 -5.51
N LYS A 108 -24.13 -1.02 -5.61
CA LYS A 108 -24.39 0.40 -5.30
C LYS A 108 -24.12 0.72 -3.84
N ASP A 109 -24.44 -0.19 -2.93
CA ASP A 109 -24.21 0.01 -1.50
C ASP A 109 -22.71 0.07 -1.19
N VAL A 110 -21.93 -0.83 -1.81
CA VAL A 110 -20.47 -0.89 -1.64
C VAL A 110 -19.80 0.38 -2.18
N VAL A 111 -20.23 0.87 -3.35
CA VAL A 111 -19.69 2.09 -3.98
C VAL A 111 -20.10 3.35 -3.21
N GLY A 112 -21.30 3.34 -2.61
CA GLY A 112 -21.85 4.39 -1.75
C GLY A 112 -21.15 4.54 -0.39
N LEU A 113 -20.36 3.55 0.04
CA LEU A 113 -19.70 3.60 1.34
C LEU A 113 -18.71 4.76 1.48
N SER A 114 -18.67 5.33 2.68
CA SER A 114 -17.58 6.18 3.11
C SER A 114 -16.36 5.33 3.44
N VAL A 115 -15.16 5.90 3.34
CA VAL A 115 -13.90 5.18 3.62
C VAL A 115 -13.89 4.57 5.03
N ARG A 116 -14.52 5.24 6.01
CA ARG A 116 -14.62 4.73 7.38
C ARG A 116 -15.48 3.47 7.45
N LYS A 117 -16.70 3.51 6.90
CA LYS A 117 -17.61 2.36 6.88
C LYS A 117 -17.05 1.21 6.05
N ALA A 118 -16.39 1.51 4.93
CA ALA A 118 -15.77 0.50 4.10
C ALA A 118 -14.66 -0.28 4.82
N ARG A 119 -13.92 0.33 5.77
CA ARG A 119 -12.92 -0.41 6.57
C ARG A 119 -13.54 -1.45 7.50
N GLU A 120 -14.76 -1.20 7.98
CA GLU A 120 -15.49 -2.09 8.87
C GLU A 120 -16.19 -3.20 8.08
N VAL A 121 -16.72 -2.87 6.90
CA VAL A 121 -17.58 -3.78 6.12
C VAL A 121 -16.80 -4.65 5.13
N LEU A 122 -15.75 -4.12 4.46
CA LEU A 122 -15.01 -4.86 3.42
C LEU A 122 -14.37 -6.18 3.90
N PRO A 123 -13.83 -6.29 5.13
CA PRO A 123 -13.30 -7.56 5.61
C PRO A 123 -14.35 -8.67 5.71
N ASN A 124 -15.62 -8.31 5.87
CA ASN A 124 -16.73 -9.26 6.03
C ASN A 124 -17.33 -9.71 4.70
N ILE A 125 -16.99 -9.06 3.59
CA ILE A 125 -17.44 -9.44 2.25
C ILE A 125 -16.55 -10.57 1.73
N THR A 126 -17.20 -11.66 1.30
CA THR A 126 -16.57 -12.86 0.72
C THR A 126 -16.79 -12.98 -0.79
N ASP A 127 -17.77 -12.25 -1.34
CA ASP A 127 -18.15 -12.36 -2.74
C ASP A 127 -17.19 -11.62 -3.66
N LEU A 128 -16.38 -12.41 -4.38
CA LEU A 128 -15.31 -11.91 -5.23
C LEU A 128 -15.84 -11.18 -6.47
N ASN A 129 -16.94 -11.69 -7.04
CA ASN A 129 -17.60 -11.05 -8.18
C ASN A 129 -18.16 -9.68 -7.79
N LEU A 130 -18.82 -9.58 -6.62
CA LEU A 130 -19.33 -8.32 -6.09
C LEU A 130 -18.21 -7.28 -5.98
N LEU A 131 -17.09 -7.64 -5.37
CA LEU A 131 -15.93 -6.74 -5.23
C LEU A 131 -15.34 -6.31 -6.57
N LYS A 132 -15.23 -7.21 -7.56
CA LYS A 132 -14.73 -6.90 -8.91
C LYS A 132 -15.63 -5.88 -9.63
N TYR A 133 -16.95 -6.07 -9.59
CA TYR A 133 -17.90 -5.14 -10.18
C TYR A 133 -17.92 -3.80 -9.44
N SER A 134 -17.86 -3.81 -8.10
CA SER A 134 -17.74 -2.57 -7.31
C SER A 134 -16.46 -1.78 -7.61
N VAL A 135 -15.34 -2.45 -7.93
CA VAL A 135 -14.11 -1.76 -8.37
C VAL A 135 -14.31 -1.09 -9.73
N GLN A 136 -14.99 -1.75 -10.67
CA GLN A 136 -15.26 -1.18 -11.99
C GLN A 136 -16.13 0.08 -11.88
N GLU A 137 -17.22 0.03 -11.12
CA GLU A 137 -18.08 1.20 -10.90
C GLU A 137 -17.36 2.29 -10.09
N ALA A 138 -16.65 1.94 -9.02
CA ALA A 138 -15.95 2.94 -8.20
C ALA A 138 -14.81 3.64 -8.96
N ASN A 139 -14.17 3.00 -9.96
CA ASN A 139 -13.17 3.65 -10.82
C ASN A 139 -13.78 4.73 -11.73
N GLN A 140 -15.07 4.64 -12.06
CA GLN A 140 -15.75 5.61 -12.92
C GLN A 140 -16.13 6.89 -12.15
N LEU A 141 -16.18 6.82 -10.82
CA LEU A 141 -16.56 7.94 -9.96
C LEU A 141 -15.35 8.73 -9.46
N ALA A 142 -15.45 10.05 -9.50
CA ALA A 142 -14.41 10.94 -8.96
C ALA A 142 -14.27 10.82 -7.43
N ASN A 143 -13.05 11.00 -6.91
CA ASN A 143 -12.70 11.00 -5.48
C ASN A 143 -12.90 9.66 -4.75
N LYS A 144 -13.04 8.54 -5.48
CA LYS A 144 -13.21 7.20 -4.90
C LYS A 144 -11.94 6.34 -4.94
N ASP A 145 -10.77 6.92 -5.27
CA ASP A 145 -9.48 6.22 -5.36
C ASP A 145 -9.10 5.43 -4.10
N THR A 146 -9.42 5.99 -2.93
CA THR A 146 -9.13 5.34 -1.64
C THR A 146 -9.98 4.09 -1.46
N LEU A 147 -11.25 4.13 -1.86
CA LEU A 147 -12.17 2.99 -1.81
C LEU A 147 -11.73 1.91 -2.79
N VAL A 148 -11.39 2.29 -4.02
CA VAL A 148 -10.83 1.41 -5.05
C VAL A 148 -9.59 0.67 -4.52
N ARG A 149 -8.68 1.38 -3.83
CA ARG A 149 -7.48 0.76 -3.26
C ARG A 149 -7.82 -0.30 -2.21
N MET A 150 -8.80 -0.03 -1.35
CA MET A 150 -9.23 -0.99 -0.32
C MET A 150 -9.92 -2.22 -0.94
N LEU A 151 -10.78 -2.01 -1.94
CA LEU A 151 -11.44 -3.08 -2.67
C LEU A 151 -10.42 -3.99 -3.37
N ARG A 152 -9.43 -3.42 -4.08
CA ARG A 152 -8.36 -4.19 -4.74
C ARG A 152 -7.54 -5.01 -3.73
N LYS A 153 -7.24 -4.43 -2.57
CA LYS A 153 -6.54 -5.14 -1.50
C LYS A 153 -7.36 -6.35 -1.02
N ARG A 154 -8.67 -6.17 -0.81
CA ARG A 154 -9.55 -7.25 -0.37
C ARG A 154 -9.68 -8.36 -1.41
N ILE A 155 -9.76 -8.02 -2.70
CA ILE A 155 -9.75 -9.01 -3.79
C ILE A 155 -8.47 -9.83 -3.75
N GLN A 156 -7.30 -9.18 -3.59
CA GLN A 156 -6.02 -9.88 -3.47
C GLN A 156 -5.96 -10.80 -2.26
N GLU A 157 -6.49 -10.38 -1.10
CA GLU A 157 -6.57 -11.20 0.11
C GLU A 157 -7.43 -12.46 -0.12
N LEU A 158 -8.56 -12.33 -0.84
CA LEU A 158 -9.42 -13.46 -1.17
C LEU A 158 -8.83 -14.39 -2.26
N ASP A 159 -8.11 -13.83 -3.24
CA ASP A 159 -7.41 -14.60 -4.27
C ASP A 159 -6.23 -15.41 -3.67
N LEU A 160 -5.54 -14.86 -2.66
CA LEU A 160 -4.42 -15.52 -1.97
C LEU A 160 -4.87 -16.58 -0.96
N ALA A 161 -6.10 -16.47 -0.44
CA ALA A 161 -6.66 -17.42 0.54
C ALA A 161 -7.29 -18.67 -0.11
N ARG A 162 -7.30 -18.75 -1.45
CA ARG A 162 -7.70 -19.92 -2.25
C ARG A 162 -6.50 -20.75 -2.65
#